data_AF-A0A2V6K4T9-F1
#
_entry.id   AF-A0A2V6K4T9-F1
#
_cell.length_a   1.000
_cell.length_b   1.000
_cell.length_c   1.000
_cell.angle_alpha   90.00
_cell.angle_beta   90.00
_cell.angle_gamma   90.00
#
_symmetry.space_group_name_H-M   'P 1'
#
loop_
_entity.id
_entity.type
_entity.pdbx_description
1 polymer ?
#
loop_
_entity_poly.entity_id
_entity_poly.type
_entity_poly.pdbx_seq_one_letter_code
_entity_poly.pdbx_strand_id
1 'polypeptide(L)'
;MFVRDQGVRQERIEHVHIEPGKKYFINAGSVGQPRDGNWRAAYCIYDVENKLVELVRVKYDVATAQKKISKAGLPQLLAERLALGR
;
A
#
# COMPACT_ATOMS: atom_id res chain seq x y z
N MET A 1 -1.15 -7.31 7.15
CA MET A 1 -0.47 -7.13 8.45
C MET A 1 -0.14 -8.49 9.02
N PHE A 2 0.99 -8.62 9.72
CA PHE A 2 1.25 -9.79 10.55
C PHE A 2 1.35 -9.39 12.02
N VAL A 3 0.66 -10.11 12.89
CA VAL A 3 0.70 -9.91 14.34
C VAL A 3 1.45 -11.08 14.97
N ARG A 4 2.41 -10.79 15.84
CA ARG A 4 3.16 -11.79 16.61
C ARG A 4 2.78 -11.71 18.09
N ASP A 5 2.13 -12.77 18.58
CA ASP A 5 1.83 -13.04 19.99
C ASP A 5 2.46 -14.39 20.44
N GLN A 6 1.65 -15.42 20.70
CA GLN A 6 2.04 -16.84 20.81
C GLN A 6 2.23 -17.52 19.44
N GLY A 7 1.79 -16.89 18.35
CA GLY A 7 2.01 -17.31 16.95
C GLY A 7 2.12 -16.12 15.99
N VAL A 8 2.20 -16.38 14.68
CA VAL A 8 2.14 -15.33 13.64
C VAL A 8 0.84 -15.48 12.85
N ARG A 9 0.01 -14.43 12.84
CA ARG A 9 -1.25 -14.40 12.10
C ARG A 9 -1.23 -13.30 11.05
N GLN A 10 -1.72 -13.62 9.85
CA GLN A 10 -1.91 -12.65 8.77
C GLN A 10 -3.32 -12.08 8.82
N GLU A 11 -3.43 -10.77 8.91
CA GLU A 11 -4.71 -10.06 8.90
C GLU A 11 -4.73 -9.04 7.76
N ARG A 12 -5.85 -8.98 7.05
CA ARG A 12 -6.10 -8.04 5.95
C ARG A 12 -7.17 -7.05 6.40
N ILE A 13 -6.79 -6.21 7.34
CA ILE A 13 -7.64 -5.16 7.93
C ILE A 13 -7.13 -3.79 7.52
N GLU A 14 -8.07 -2.86 7.34
CA GLU A 14 -7.79 -1.47 6.97
C GLU A 14 -7.37 -0.64 8.19
N HIS A 15 -7.82 -1.01 9.39
CA HIS A 15 -7.50 -0.33 10.65
C HIS A 15 -7.06 -1.35 11.70
N VAL A 16 -6.04 -1.01 12.49
CA VAL A 16 -5.57 -1.83 13.61
C VAL A 16 -5.17 -0.97 14.81
N HIS A 17 -5.65 -1.34 15.99
CA HIS A 17 -5.10 -0.80 17.24
C HIS A 17 -3.87 -1.60 17.66
N ILE A 18 -2.78 -0.88 17.98
CA ILE A 18 -1.52 -1.45 18.46
C ILE A 18 -1.63 -1.70 19.96
N GLU A 19 -1.61 -2.96 20.33
CA GLU A 19 -1.72 -3.37 21.73
C GLU A 19 -0.33 -3.47 22.40
N PRO A 20 -0.19 -3.01 23.65
CA PRO A 20 1.04 -3.21 24.42
C PRO A 20 1.44 -4.68 24.52
N GLY A 21 2.74 -4.98 24.40
CA GLY A 21 3.28 -6.33 24.53
C GLY A 21 3.20 -7.21 23.27
N LYS A 22 2.51 -6.76 22.22
CA LYS A 22 2.48 -7.43 20.90
C LYS A 22 3.45 -6.79 19.91
N LYS A 23 3.88 -7.55 18.90
CA LYS A 23 4.70 -7.03 17.80
C LYS A 23 3.92 -7.12 16.49
N TYR A 24 3.98 -6.05 15.69
CA TYR A 24 3.26 -5.94 14.43
C TYR A 24 4.24 -5.72 13.28
N PHE A 25 4.06 -6.47 12.20
CA PHE A 25 4.67 -6.19 10.91
C PHE A 25 3.61 -5.63 9.98
N ILE A 26 3.77 -4.36 9.63
CA ILE A 26 2.80 -3.63 8.82
C ILE A 26 3.44 -3.32 7.47
N ASN A 27 2.74 -3.70 6.40
CA ASN A 27 3.11 -3.33 5.04
C ASN A 27 2.17 -2.20 4.61
N ALA A 28 2.75 -1.01 4.38
CA ALA A 28 2.00 0.18 3.97
C ALA A 28 1.49 0.12 2.52
N GLY A 29 1.95 -0.86 1.74
CA GLY A 29 1.73 -0.92 0.30
C GLY A 29 2.75 -0.06 -0.47
N SER A 30 2.36 0.41 -1.65
CA SER A 30 3.19 1.24 -2.52
C SER A 30 2.38 2.42 -3.04
N VAL A 31 2.97 3.62 -3.01
CA VAL A 31 2.33 4.83 -3.53
C VAL A 31 2.37 4.85 -5.06
N GLY A 32 3.51 4.54 -5.67
CA GLY A 32 3.73 4.71 -7.11
C GLY A 32 3.42 3.49 -7.97
N GLN A 33 3.59 2.28 -7.42
CA GLN A 33 3.33 1.05 -8.15
C GLN A 33 2.88 -0.06 -7.19
N PRO A 34 1.60 -0.05 -6.78
CA PRO A 34 0.98 -1.18 -6.11
C PRO A 34 1.13 -2.45 -6.96
N ARG A 35 1.30 -3.60 -6.30
CA ARG A 35 1.48 -4.91 -6.96
C ARG A 35 0.49 -5.97 -6.49
N ASP A 36 -0.62 -5.51 -5.93
CA ASP A 36 -1.64 -6.34 -5.31
C ASP A 36 -2.96 -6.36 -6.09
N GLY A 37 -2.95 -5.92 -7.36
CA GLY A 37 -4.13 -5.87 -8.23
C GLY A 37 -5.03 -4.66 -8.00
N ASN A 38 -4.70 -3.76 -7.07
CA ASN A 38 -5.39 -2.49 -6.87
C ASN A 38 -4.47 -1.33 -7.23
N TRP A 39 -4.73 -0.69 -8.37
CA TRP A 39 -3.92 0.41 -8.90
C TRP A 39 -3.86 1.64 -8.00
N ARG A 40 -4.80 1.81 -7.06
CA ARG A 40 -4.83 2.98 -6.16
C ARG A 40 -3.55 3.03 -5.33
N ALA A 41 -2.99 4.24 -5.21
CA ALA A 41 -1.84 4.49 -4.36
C ALA A 41 -2.14 4.06 -2.93
N ALA A 42 -1.16 3.43 -2.28
CA ALA A 42 -1.30 2.88 -0.94
C ALA A 42 -0.25 3.46 0.00
N TYR A 43 -0.69 3.81 1.20
CA TYR A 43 0.17 4.21 2.30
C TYR A 43 -0.52 3.87 3.63
N CYS A 44 0.18 4.10 4.74
CA CYS A 44 -0.41 4.01 6.07
C CYS A 44 -0.26 5.31 6.85
N ILE A 45 -1.23 5.58 7.72
CA ILE A 45 -1.15 6.60 8.77
C ILE A 45 -1.00 5.87 10.09
N TYR A 46 -0.04 6.29 10.92
CA TYR A 46 0.05 5.83 12.30
C TYR A 46 -0.23 6.99 13.25
N ASP A 47 -1.37 6.92 13.90
CA ASP A 47 -1.74 7.78 15.02
C ASP A 47 -1.13 7.22 16.31
N VAL A 48 -0.10 7.90 16.80
CA VAL A 48 0.67 7.48 17.97
C VAL A 48 -0.14 7.63 19.26
N GLU A 49 -0.99 8.65 19.36
CA GLU A 49 -1.77 8.96 20.56
C GLU A 49 -2.85 7.90 20.77
N ASN A 50 -3.59 7.59 19.70
CA ASN A 50 -4.66 6.58 19.71
C ASN A 50 -4.16 5.16 19.45
N LYS A 51 -2.85 4.99 19.21
CA LYS A 51 -2.21 3.72 18.85
C LYS A 51 -2.94 3.04 17.70
N LEU A 52 -3.30 3.79 16.66
CA LEU A 52 -4.12 3.33 15.56
C LEU A 52 -3.32 3.41 14.25
N VAL A 53 -3.23 2.31 13.52
CA VAL A 53 -2.70 2.30 12.15
C VAL A 53 -3.86 2.14 11.17
N GLU A 54 -3.89 3.00 10.17
CA GLU A 54 -4.84 2.99 9.07
C GLU A 54 -4.12 2.77 7.74
N LEU A 55 -4.60 1.85 6.91
CA LEU A 55 -4.17 1.63 5.53
C LEU A 55 -5.09 2.39 4.58
N VAL A 56 -4.53 3.37 3.88
CA VAL A 56 -5.29 4.27 3.00
C VAL A 56 -5.04 3.92 1.54
N ARG A 57 -6.12 3.97 0.73
CA ARG A 57 -6.06 3.86 -0.73
C ARG A 57 -6.63 5.10 -1.39
N VAL A 58 -5.82 5.75 -2.24
CA VAL A 58 -6.21 7.01 -2.90
C VAL A 58 -6.14 6.85 -4.42
N LYS A 59 -7.16 7.38 -5.10
CA LYS A 59 -7.17 7.48 -6.56
C LYS A 59 -6.19 8.57 -6.99
N TYR A 60 -5.45 8.32 -8.06
CA TYR A 60 -4.63 9.31 -8.75
C TYR A 60 -4.84 9.20 -10.27
N ASP A 61 -4.36 10.18 -11.01
CA ASP A 61 -4.44 10.18 -12.46
C ASP A 61 -3.39 9.22 -13.07
N VAL A 62 -3.81 7.96 -13.23
CA VAL A 62 -3.02 6.90 -13.84
C VAL A 62 -2.65 7.26 -15.29
N ALA A 63 -3.57 7.85 -16.05
CA ALA A 63 -3.34 8.16 -17.45
C ALA A 63 -2.22 9.20 -17.63
N THR A 64 -2.18 10.23 -16.78
CA THR A 64 -1.09 11.21 -16.79
C THR A 64 0.23 10.58 -16.36
N ALA A 65 0.24 9.70 -15.37
CA ALA A 65 1.45 8.97 -14.96
C ALA A 65 2.00 8.08 -16.09
N GLN A 66 1.12 7.32 -16.77
CA GLN A 66 1.46 6.51 -17.93
C GLN A 66 2.07 7.34 -19.07
N LYS A 67 1.43 8.47 -19.41
CA LYS A 67 1.94 9.39 -20.43
C LYS A 67 3.34 9.90 -20.10
N LYS A 68 3.63 10.19 -18.82
CA LYS A 68 4.97 10.61 -18.38
C LYS A 68 6.01 9.51 -18.59
N ILE A 69 5.66 8.26 -18.28
CA ILE A 69 6.54 7.10 -18.52
C ILE A 69 6.84 6.94 -20.01
N SER A 70 5.82 6.96 -20.86
CA SER A 70 6.01 6.83 -22.32
C SER A 70 6.82 8.00 -22.89
N LYS A 71 6.57 9.25 -22.44
CA LYS A 71 7.34 10.43 -22.85
C LYS A 71 8.81 10.36 -22.44
N ALA A 72 9.13 9.65 -21.36
CA ALA A 72 10.51 9.42 -20.93
C ALA A 72 11.23 8.33 -21.74
N GLY A 73 10.59 7.74 -22.76
CA GLY A 73 11.18 6.68 -23.59
C GLY A 73 11.32 5.34 -22.88
N LEU A 74 10.63 5.16 -21.75
CA LEU A 74 10.67 3.93 -20.97
C LEU A 74 9.81 2.82 -21.63
N PRO A 75 10.11 1.54 -21.35
CA PRO A 75 9.32 0.43 -21.90
C PRO A 75 7.82 0.56 -21.58
N GLN A 76 6.99 0.38 -22.61
CA GLN A 76 5.54 0.57 -22.54
C GLN A 76 4.87 -0.26 -21.43
N LEU A 77 5.39 -1.47 -21.17
CA LEU A 77 4.93 -2.34 -20.09
C LEU A 77 4.96 -1.66 -18.71
N LEU A 78 5.91 -0.74 -18.48
CA LEU A 78 6.02 -0.04 -17.20
C LEU A 78 4.85 0.94 -16.97
N ALA A 79 4.31 1.51 -18.05
CA ALA A 79 3.12 2.35 -18.01
C ALA A 79 1.86 1.49 -17.83
N GLU A 80 1.68 0.48 -18.68
CA GLU A 80 0.47 -0.35 -18.70
C GLU A 80 0.17 -0.99 -17.34
N ARG A 81 1.20 -1.49 -16.67
CA ARG A 81 1.05 -2.18 -15.38
C ARG A 81 0.53 -1.28 -14.25
N LEU A 82 0.65 0.05 -14.35
CA LEU A 82 0.08 0.97 -13.36
C LEU A 82 -1.44 0.81 -13.24
N ALA A 83 -2.15 0.67 -14.37
CA ALA A 83 -3.61 0.49 -14.37
C ALA A 83 -4.05 -0.89 -13.84
N LEU A 84 -3.15 -1.88 -13.95
CA LEU A 84 -3.38 -3.24 -13.45
C LEU A 84 -3.03 -3.38 -11.96
N GLY A 85 -2.24 -2.46 -11.40
CA GLY A 85 -1.67 -2.61 -10.06
C GLY A 85 -0.70 -3.80 -9.99
N ARG A 86 0.25 -3.88 -10.94
CA ARG A 86 1.27 -4.94 -11.03
C ARG A 86 2.67 -4.40 -11.35
#